data_AF-A0AAP9NRL1-F1
#
_entry.id   AF-A0AAP9NRL1-F1
#
_cell.length_a   1.000
_cell.length_b   1.000
_cell.length_c   1.000
_cell.angle_alpha   90.00
_cell.angle_beta   90.00
_cell.angle_gamma   90.00
#
_symmetry.space_group_name_H-M   'P 1'
#
loop_
_entity.id
_entity.type
_entity.pdbx_description
1 polymer ?
#
loop_
_entity_poly.entity_id
_entity_poly.type
_entity_poly.pdbx_seq_one_letter_code
_entity_poly.pdbx_strand_id
1 'polypeptide(L)' 'MTRPSHPKKEIETALKHAEAEGWRVEVGGSHAWGKIYCPYNDD' A
#
# COMPACT_ATOMS: atom_id res chain seq x y z
N MET A 1 -5.01 4.11 -11.35
CA MET A 1 -3.71 4.83 -11.43
C MET A 1 -2.68 3.94 -10.79
N THR A 2 -1.69 3.49 -11.55
CA THR A 2 -0.64 2.59 -11.06
C THR A 2 0.22 3.37 -10.08
N ARG A 3 0.25 2.94 -8.80
CA ARG A 3 1.14 3.55 -7.82
C ARG A 3 2.60 3.48 -8.31
N PRO A 4 3.44 4.47 -8.03
CA PRO A 4 4.88 4.32 -8.25
C PRO A 4 5.40 3.15 -7.42
N SER A 5 6.40 2.43 -7.93
CA SER A 5 7.02 1.32 -7.22
C SER A 5 7.77 1.79 -5.97
N HIS A 6 7.66 1.03 -4.89
CA HIS A 6 8.45 1.32 -3.69
C HIS A 6 9.93 0.95 -3.94
N PRO A 7 10.90 1.82 -3.60
CA PRO A 7 12.33 1.57 -3.89
C PRO A 7 12.88 0.31 -3.20
N LYS A 8 12.33 -0.06 -2.04
CA LYS A 8 12.60 -1.34 -1.37
C LYS A 8 11.69 -2.44 -1.92
N LYS A 9 12.30 -3.48 -2.50
CA LYS A 9 11.62 -4.65 -3.08
C LYS A 9 10.74 -5.40 -2.07
N GLU A 10 11.20 -5.55 -0.83
CA GLU A 10 10.45 -6.24 0.22
C GLU A 10 9.11 -5.55 0.52
N ILE A 11 9.13 -4.21 0.58
CA ILE A 11 7.91 -3.41 0.77
C ILE A 11 7.00 -3.54 -0.45
N GLU A 12 7.53 -3.49 -1.67
CA GLU A 12 6.73 -3.70 -2.88
C GLU A 12 6.02 -5.07 -2.86
N THR A 13 6.72 -6.13 -2.45
CA THR A 13 6.13 -7.47 -2.31
C THR A 13 5.00 -7.47 -1.28
N ALA A 14 5.20 -6.88 -0.11
CA ALA A 14 4.18 -6.78 0.93
C ALA A 14 2.96 -5.97 0.45
N LEU A 15 3.20 -4.86 -0.24
CA LEU A 15 2.13 -4.02 -0.78
C LEU A 15 1.35 -4.72 -1.90
N LYS A 16 2.01 -5.50 -2.77
CA LYS A 16 1.35 -6.33 -3.78
C LYS A 16 0.49 -7.43 -3.16
N HIS A 17 1.01 -8.06 -2.10
CA HIS A 17 0.26 -9.06 -1.35
C HIS A 17 -1.01 -8.44 -0.76
N ALA A 18 -0.88 -7.30 -0.07
CA ALA A 18 -2.01 -6.63 0.52
C ALA A 18 -3.05 -6.14 -0.52
N GLU A 19 -2.60 -5.59 -1.67
CA GLU A 19 -3.52 -5.27 -2.78
C GLU A 19 -4.27 -6.49 -3.31
N ALA A 20 -3.60 -7.64 -3.42
CA ALA A 20 -4.24 -8.90 -3.81
C ALA A 20 -5.27 -9.39 -2.78
N GLU A 21 -5.06 -9.06 -1.51
CA GLU A 21 -6.02 -9.29 -0.41
C GLU A 21 -7.11 -8.20 -0.32
N GLY A 22 -7.14 -7.24 -1.25
CA GLY A 22 -8.15 -6.18 -1.31
C GLY A 22 -7.85 -4.95 -0.46
N TRP A 23 -6.63 -4.81 0.07
CA TRP A 23 -6.23 -3.61 0.80
C TRP A 23 -5.98 -2.44 -0.14
N ARG A 24 -6.33 -1.24 0.31
CA ARG A 24 -6.10 -0.01 -0.46
C ARG A 24 -4.76 0.60 -0.09
N VAL A 25 -3.87 0.74 -1.05
CA VAL A 25 -2.58 1.41 -0.88
C VAL A 25 -2.64 2.80 -1.51
N GLU A 26 -2.33 3.84 -0.73
CA GLU A 26 -2.21 5.22 -1.22
C GLU A 26 -0.76 5.70 -1.07
N VAL A 27 -0.13 6.08 -2.18
CA VAL A 27 1.21 6.68 -2.14
C VAL A 27 1.09 8.15 -1.78
N GLY A 28 1.88 8.57 -0.80
CA GLY A 28 1.86 9.94 -0.30
C GLY A 28 1.86 10.01 1.22
N GLY A 29 2.59 10.99 1.73
CA GLY A 29 2.79 11.27 3.14
C GLY A 29 4.05 12.11 3.27
N SER A 30 4.04 13.16 4.09
CA SER A 30 5.17 14.09 4.16
C SER A 30 6.47 13.38 4.54
N HIS A 31 6.44 12.54 5.57
CA HIS A 31 7.58 11.74 6.03
C HIS A 31 7.47 10.24 5.69
N ALA A 32 6.27 9.75 5.36
CA ALA A 32 6.03 8.35 5.03
C ALA A 32 5.81 8.19 3.52
N TRP A 33 6.26 7.07 2.95
CA TRP A 33 6.09 6.82 1.52
C TRP A 33 4.62 6.69 1.11
N GLY A 34 3.79 6.11 1.97
CA GLY A 34 2.37 5.91 1.71
C GLY A 34 1.61 5.40 2.92
N LYS A 35 0.31 5.24 2.72
CA LYS A 35 -0.65 4.70 3.68
C LYS A 35 -1.28 3.44 3.10
N ILE A 36 -1.64 2.52 3.97
CA ILE A 36 -2.40 1.34 3.60
C ILE A 36 -3.65 1.25 4.47
N TYR A 37 -4.78 0.94 3.86
CA TYR A 37 -6.08 0.84 4.52
C TYR A 37 -6.57 -0.60 4.44
N CYS A 38 -6.94 -1.14 5.60
CA CYS A 38 -7.53 -2.46 5.74
C CYS A 38 -9.00 -2.40 5.29
N PRO A 39 -9.46 -3.29 4.40
CA PRO A 39 -10.84 -3.30 3.92
C PRO A 39 -11.82 -3.88 4.95
N TYR A 40 -11.32 -4.57 5.98
CA TYR A 40 -12.13 -5.22 7.02
C TYR A 40 -12.32 -4.35 8.28
N ASN A 41 -11.87 -3.10 8.24
CA ASN A 41 -12.00 -2.15 9.35
C ASN A 41 -13.09 -1.10 9.08
N ASP A 42 -14.17 -1.53 8.43
CA ASP A 42 -15.41 -0.77 8.27
C ASP A 42 -16.42 -1.39 9.25
N ASP A 43 -16.86 -0.61 10.24
CA ASP A 43 -17.84 -0.99 11.28
C ASP A 43 -19.23 -1.28 10.68
#